data_AF-A0A933PSC4-F1
#
_entry.id   AF-A0A933PSC4-F1
#
_cell.length_a   1.000
_cell.length_b   1.000
_cell.length_c   1.000
_cell.angle_alpha   90.00
_cell.angle_beta   90.00
_cell.angle_gamma   90.00
#
_symmetry.space_group_name_H-M   'P 1'
#
loop_
_entity.id
_entity.type
_entity.pdbx_description
1 polymer ?
#
loop_
_entity_poly.entity_id
_entity_poly.type
_entity_poly.pdbx_seq_one_letter_code
_entity_poly.pdbx_strand_id
1 'polypeptide(L)'
;MPQLVLSRGSSYRGNFLKKFFPNVELGPYFLVFSLILFVAVISVTTLVFSTRQVTKGYVLSSLENQHKSLLRENERRDMDMSVVRSLKHIEESGKVRTMVRPSKTVFVSGETSIAKN
;
A
#
# COMPACT_ATOMS: atom_id res chain seq x y z
N MET A 1 -51.10 16.12 63.07
CA MET A 1 -50.57 16.90 61.92
C MET A 1 -49.20 16.35 61.58
N PRO A 2 -49.02 15.63 60.45
CA PRO A 2 -47.70 15.12 60.09
C PRO A 2 -46.86 16.26 59.48
N GLN A 3 -45.75 16.58 60.13
CA GLN A 3 -44.80 17.59 59.68
C GLN A 3 -43.84 16.93 58.68
N LEU A 4 -43.93 17.35 57.41
CA LEU A 4 -43.04 16.93 56.33
C LEU A 4 -41.63 17.47 56.57
N VAL A 5 -40.72 16.60 57.00
CA VAL A 5 -39.28 16.90 57.06
C VAL A 5 -38.72 16.71 55.66
N LEU A 6 -38.43 17.84 54.98
CA LEU A 6 -37.68 17.87 53.73
C LEU A 6 -36.25 17.40 54.00
N SER A 7 -35.98 16.12 53.72
CA SER A 7 -34.64 15.56 53.67
C SER A 7 -33.86 16.26 52.55
N ARG A 8 -33.04 17.23 52.95
CA ARG A 8 -32.12 17.98 52.08
C ARG A 8 -31.16 16.98 51.44
N GLY A 9 -31.32 16.73 50.14
CA GLY A 9 -30.43 15.87 49.36
C GLY A 9 -28.99 16.35 49.49
N SER A 10 -28.18 15.63 50.26
CA SER A 10 -26.74 15.82 50.28
C SER A 10 -26.21 15.32 48.94
N SER A 11 -25.89 16.25 48.04
CA SER A 11 -25.11 15.94 46.84
C SER A 11 -23.75 15.41 47.27
N TYR A 12 -23.66 14.09 47.46
CA TYR A 12 -22.42 13.36 47.66
C TYR A 12 -21.68 13.36 46.32
N ARG A 13 -21.05 14.50 46.00
CA ARG A 13 -20.12 14.61 44.88
C ARG A 13 -18.84 13.90 45.33
N GLY A 14 -18.85 12.58 45.18
CA GLY A 14 -17.75 11.71 45.57
C GLY A 14 -16.47 12.13 44.85
N ASN A 15 -15.52 12.68 45.61
CA ASN A 15 -14.16 12.87 45.16
C ASN A 15 -13.50 11.49 44.99
N PHE A 16 -13.77 10.82 43.86
CA PHE A 16 -13.19 9.52 43.51
C PHE A 16 -11.66 9.51 43.63
N LEU A 17 -11.02 10.66 43.37
CA LEU A 17 -9.58 10.85 43.48
C LEU A 17 -9.05 10.68 44.92
N LYS A 18 -9.80 11.08 45.95
CA LYS A 18 -9.38 10.92 47.36
C LYS A 18 -9.41 9.45 47.83
N LYS A 19 -10.18 8.58 47.15
CA LYS A 19 -10.27 7.16 47.49
C LYS A 19 -9.07 6.36 46.96
N PHE A 20 -8.50 6.77 45.82
CA PHE A 20 -7.31 6.15 45.24
C PHE A 20 -6.00 6.68 45.83
N PHE A 21 -5.98 7.94 46.29
CA PHE A 21 -4.76 8.60 46.78
C PHE A 21 -5.01 9.29 48.13
N PRO A 22 -5.18 8.53 49.22
CA PRO A 22 -5.57 9.08 50.52
C PRO A 22 -4.52 10.02 51.17
N ASN A 23 -3.26 9.99 50.71
CA ASN A 23 -2.15 10.73 51.32
C ASN A 23 -1.33 11.58 50.33
N VAL A 24 -1.88 11.93 49.16
CA VAL A 24 -1.15 12.77 48.20
C VAL A 24 -1.47 14.23 48.48
N GLU A 25 -0.66 14.85 49.32
CA GLU A 25 -0.53 16.31 49.29
C GLU A 25 0.03 16.69 47.92
N LEU A 26 -0.67 17.59 47.21
CA LEU A 26 -0.22 18.17 45.93
C LEU A 26 1.00 19.06 46.19
N GLY A 27 2.13 18.43 46.51
CA GLY A 27 3.40 19.07 46.71
C GLY A 27 4.18 19.21 45.40
N PRO A 28 5.26 20.01 45.39
CA PRO A 28 6.09 20.23 44.20
C PRO A 28 6.64 18.93 43.60
N TYR A 29 6.90 17.92 44.43
CA TYR A 29 7.38 16.60 43.99
C TYR A 29 6.38 15.81 43.15
N PHE A 30 5.07 15.94 43.42
CA PHE A 30 4.05 15.29 42.60
C PHE A 30 3.99 15.89 41.19
N LEU A 31 4.16 17.23 41.09
CA LEU A 31 4.19 17.95 39.83
C LEU A 31 5.40 17.53 38.98
N VAL A 32 6.58 17.44 39.59
CA VAL A 32 7.80 16.97 38.93
C VAL A 32 7.67 15.50 38.49
N PHE A 33 7.12 14.62 39.34
CA PHE A 33 6.91 13.22 39.00
C PHE A 33 5.91 13.07 37.83
N SER A 34 4.80 13.82 37.84
CA SER A 34 3.83 13.84 36.76
C SER A 34 4.45 14.34 35.44
N LEU A 35 5.34 15.33 35.50
CA LEU A 35 6.05 15.83 34.32
C LEU A 35 6.96 14.75 33.72
N ILE A 36 7.75 14.08 34.57
CA ILE A 36 8.66 13.01 34.13
C ILE A 36 7.85 11.85 33.53
N LEU A 37 6.76 11.46 34.17
CA LEU A 37 5.86 10.41 33.66
C LEU A 37 5.28 10.80 32.28
N PHE A 38 4.88 12.06 32.12
CA PHE A 38 4.32 12.55 30.86
C PHE A 38 5.35 12.51 29.71
N VAL A 39 6.58 12.96 29.99
CA VAL A 39 7.69 12.88 29.01
C VAL A 39 8.01 11.43 28.67
N ALA A 40 8.03 10.53 29.66
CA ALA A 40 8.27 9.11 29.43
C ALA A 40 7.17 8.47 28.54
N VAL A 41 5.90 8.78 28.80
CA VAL A 41 4.77 8.29 27.98
C VAL A 41 4.87 8.80 26.55
N ILE A 42 5.20 10.08 26.36
CA ILE A 42 5.40 10.64 25.02
C ILE A 42 6.54 9.93 24.30
N SER A 43 7.67 9.73 24.98
CA SER A 43 8.84 9.06 24.40
C SER A 43 8.56 7.62 23.96
N VAL A 44 7.86 6.84 24.79
CA VAL A 44 7.46 5.47 24.42
C VAL A 44 6.47 5.49 23.25
N THR A 45 5.52 6.42 23.27
CA THR A 45 4.54 6.56 22.19
C THR A 45 5.21 6.92 20.88
N THR A 46 6.12 7.90 20.85
CA THR A 46 6.85 8.27 19.63
C THR A 46 7.72 7.14 19.11
N LEU A 47 8.33 6.34 19.98
CA LEU A 47 9.12 5.18 19.59
C LEU A 47 8.25 4.08 18.94
N VAL A 48 7.06 3.80 19.51
CA VAL A 48 6.11 2.85 18.93
C VAL A 48 5.55 3.36 17.59
N PHE A 49 5.27 4.65 17.47
CA PHE A 49 4.81 5.24 16.21
C PHE A 49 5.91 5.22 15.15
N SER A 50 7.16 5.54 15.52
CA SER A 50 8.31 5.51 14.62
C SER A 50 8.56 4.10 14.08
N THR A 51 8.58 3.09 14.95
CA THR A 51 8.72 1.68 14.52
C THR A 51 7.57 1.22 13.63
N ARG A 52 6.32 1.63 13.92
CA ARG A 52 5.16 1.34 13.05
C ARG A 52 5.21 2.04 11.71
N GLN A 53 5.74 3.27 11.63
CA GLN A 53 5.89 3.98 10.36
C GLN A 53 6.92 3.28 9.47
N VAL A 54 8.03 2.83 10.06
CA VAL A 54 9.08 2.10 9.35
C VAL A 54 8.56 0.76 8.81
N THR A 55 7.84 -0.03 9.62
CA THR A 55 7.26 -1.30 9.14
C THR A 55 6.21 -1.12 8.05
N LYS A 56 5.36 -0.09 8.15
CA LYS A 56 4.43 0.28 7.08
C LYS A 56 5.14 0.66 5.80
N GLY A 57 6.27 1.36 5.88
CA GLY A 57 7.10 1.70 4.72
C GLY A 57 7.65 0.47 4.00
N TYR A 58 8.12 -0.53 4.74
CA TYR A 58 8.58 -1.79 4.16
C TYR A 58 7.46 -2.57 3.48
N VAL A 59 6.29 -2.67 4.12
CA VAL A 59 5.14 -3.35 3.52
C VAL A 59 4.68 -2.63 2.26
N LEU A 60 4.60 -1.30 2.29
CA LEU A 60 4.22 -0.51 1.12
C LEU A 60 5.23 -0.67 -0.04
N SER A 61 6.52 -0.60 0.25
CA SER A 61 7.57 -0.82 -0.76
C SER A 61 7.51 -2.23 -1.36
N SER A 62 7.22 -3.25 -0.55
CA SER A 62 7.05 -4.61 -1.04
C SER A 62 5.85 -4.73 -1.99
N LEU A 63 4.72 -4.07 -1.66
CA LEU A 63 3.53 -4.02 -2.50
C LEU A 63 3.78 -3.30 -3.82
N GLU A 64 4.48 -2.15 -3.78
CA GLU A 64 4.82 -1.39 -4.98
C GLU A 64 5.73 -2.19 -5.91
N ASN A 65 6.69 -2.94 -5.37
CA ASN A 65 7.58 -3.78 -6.16
C ASN A 65 6.80 -4.93 -6.83
N GLN A 66 5.88 -5.57 -6.11
CA GLN A 66 5.00 -6.60 -6.67
C GLN A 66 4.07 -6.03 -7.76
N HIS A 67 3.51 -4.84 -7.53
CA HIS A 67 2.67 -4.18 -8.51
C HIS A 67 3.46 -3.87 -9.80
N LYS A 68 4.68 -3.34 -9.68
CA LYS A 68 5.56 -3.08 -10.82
C LYS A 68 5.95 -4.36 -11.57
N SER A 69 6.19 -5.47 -10.88
CA SER A 69 6.51 -6.73 -11.54
C SER A 69 5.32 -7.28 -12.32
N LEU A 70 4.12 -7.24 -11.72
CA LEU A 70 2.88 -7.68 -12.38
C LEU A 70 2.55 -6.82 -13.60
N LEU A 71 2.74 -5.50 -13.52
CA LEU A 71 2.51 -4.59 -14.64
C LEU A 71 3.44 -4.91 -15.82
N ARG A 72 4.74 -5.11 -15.55
CA ARG A 72 5.71 -5.50 -16.58
C ARG A 72 5.38 -6.84 -17.24
N GLU A 73 4.91 -7.81 -16.44
CA GLU A 73 4.50 -9.09 -16.98
C GLU A 73 3.26 -8.97 -17.86
N ASN A 74 2.32 -8.11 -17.48
CA ASN A 74 1.14 -7.82 -18.29
C ASN A 74 1.52 -7.16 -19.62
N GLU A 75 2.37 -6.13 -19.60
CA GLU A 75 2.88 -5.47 -20.81
C GLU A 75 3.57 -6.45 -21.77
N ARG A 76 4.33 -7.41 -21.23
CA ARG A 76 4.97 -8.46 -22.03
C ARG A 76 3.93 -9.37 -22.69
N ARG A 77 2.92 -9.81 -21.96
CA ARG A 77 1.84 -10.65 -22.49
C ARG A 77 1.03 -9.93 -23.56
N ASP A 78 0.75 -8.64 -23.36
CA ASP A 78 0.06 -7.82 -24.35
C ASP A 78 0.86 -7.68 -25.65
N MET A 79 2.18 -7.52 -25.54
CA MET A 79 3.08 -7.52 -26.70
C MET A 79 3.02 -8.85 -27.45
N ASP A 80 3.14 -9.98 -26.74
CA ASP A 80 3.08 -11.32 -27.33
C ASP A 80 1.71 -11.57 -28.01
N MET A 81 0.62 -11.15 -27.38
CA MET A 81 -0.72 -11.22 -27.98
C MET A 81 -0.84 -10.37 -29.25
N SER A 82 -0.23 -9.18 -29.27
CA SER A 82 -0.19 -8.31 -30.45
C SER A 82 0.57 -8.95 -31.62
N VAL A 83 1.70 -9.61 -31.33
CA VAL A 83 2.48 -10.36 -32.32
C VAL A 83 1.65 -11.51 -32.90
N VAL A 84 1.00 -12.30 -32.05
CA VAL A 84 0.15 -13.42 -32.50
C VAL A 84 -1.03 -12.92 -33.34
N ARG A 85 -1.69 -11.83 -32.94
CA ARG A 85 -2.77 -11.22 -33.74
C ARG A 85 -2.27 -10.74 -35.10
N SER A 86 -1.09 -10.13 -35.14
CA SER A 86 -0.47 -9.65 -36.38
C SER A 86 -0.13 -10.81 -37.31
N LEU A 87 0.46 -11.89 -36.78
CA LEU A 87 0.75 -13.10 -37.55
C LEU A 87 -0.52 -13.76 -38.09
N LYS A 88 -1.56 -13.87 -37.26
CA LYS A 88 -2.86 -14.41 -37.67
C LYS A 88 -3.48 -13.58 -38.79
N HIS A 89 -3.40 -12.25 -38.69
CA HIS A 89 -3.88 -11.34 -39.73
C HIS A 89 -3.11 -11.51 -41.06
N ILE A 90 -1.78 -11.70 -40.99
CA ILE A 90 -0.95 -11.97 -42.16
C ILE A 90 -1.33 -13.31 -42.80
N GLU A 91 -1.51 -14.37 -42.01
CA GLU A 91 -1.92 -15.70 -42.47
C GLU A 91 -3.29 -15.68 -43.16
N GLU A 92 -4.25 -14.95 -42.59
CA GLU A 92 -5.60 -14.80 -43.14
C GLU A 92 -5.63 -13.90 -44.40
N SER A 93 -4.57 -13.13 -44.65
CA SER A 93 -4.50 -12.27 -45.83
C SER A 93 -4.48 -13.10 -47.12
N GLY A 94 -5.36 -12.75 -48.07
CA GLY A 94 -5.51 -13.49 -49.33
C GLY A 94 -4.21 -13.60 -50.16
N LYS A 95 -3.27 -12.67 -49.97
CA LYS A 95 -1.96 -12.67 -50.64
C LYS A 95 -1.01 -13.74 -50.08
N VAL A 96 -1.05 -14.01 -48.78
CA VAL A 96 -0.22 -15.08 -48.17
C VAL A 96 -0.82 -16.45 -48.43
N ARG A 97 -2.15 -16.59 -48.43
CA ARG A 97 -2.83 -17.83 -48.82
C ARG A 97 -2.46 -18.34 -50.22
N THR A 98 -2.13 -17.43 -51.13
CA THR A 98 -1.70 -17.77 -52.49
C THR A 98 -0.18 -17.87 -52.65
N MET A 99 0.61 -17.57 -51.61
CA MET A 99 2.07 -17.75 -51.65
C MET A 99 2.42 -19.23 -51.61
N VAL A 100 3.23 -19.66 -52.57
CA VAL A 100 3.80 -21.01 -52.65
C VAL A 100 5.26 -20.94 -52.20
N ARG A 101 5.70 -21.91 -51.41
CA ARG A 101 7.08 -21.98 -50.93
C ARG A 101 8.05 -22.11 -52.11
N PRO A 102 9.03 -21.20 -52.28
CA PRO A 102 9.98 -21.28 -53.38
C PRO A 102 10.88 -22.50 -53.19
N SER A 103 11.08 -23.27 -54.26
CA SER A 103 11.89 -24.49 -54.26
C SER A 103 13.40 -24.22 -54.24
N LYS A 104 13.84 -23.04 -54.68
CA LYS A 104 15.24 -22.57 -54.63
C LYS A 104 15.29 -21.07 -54.36
N THR A 105 16.08 -20.66 -53.38
CA THR A 105 16.42 -19.26 -53.11
C THR A 105 17.68 -18.91 -53.90
N VAL A 106 17.56 -17.99 -54.86
CA VAL A 106 18.70 -17.48 -55.63
C VAL A 106 18.95 -16.05 -55.20
N PHE A 107 20.17 -15.76 -54.74
CA PHE A 107 20.58 -14.41 -54.38
C PHE A 107 21.03 -13.70 -55.66
N VAL A 108 20.40 -12.57 -55.96
CA VAL A 108 20.67 -11.78 -57.15
C VAL A 108 21.68 -10.69 -56.79
N SER A 109 22.91 -10.82 -57.31
CA SER A 109 23.91 -9.75 -57.24
C SER A 109 23.49 -8.62 -58.18
N GLY A 110 23.65 -7.37 -57.72
CA GLY A 110 22.92 -6.16 -58.18
C GLY A 110 22.94 -5.74 -59.65
N GLU A 111 23.47 -6.55 -60.57
CA GLU A 111 23.49 -6.27 -62.02
C GLU A 111 22.55 -7.15 -62.86
N THR A 112 21.85 -8.13 -62.26
CA THR A 112 20.92 -8.98 -63.02
C THR A 112 19.47 -8.52 -62.83
N SER A 113 19.03 -7.66 -63.75
CA SER A 113 17.64 -7.24 -63.92
C SER A 113 16.75 -8.47 -64.11
N ILE A 114 15.81 -8.69 -63.21
CA ILE A 114 14.80 -9.73 -63.35
C ILE A 114 13.83 -9.30 -64.46
N ALA A 115 14.04 -9.81 -65.66
CA ALA A 115 13.02 -9.89 -66.69
C ALA A 115 13.32 -11.08 -67.61
N LYS A 116 12.63 -12.21 -67.41
CA LYS A 116 12.23 -13.06 -68.54
C LYS A 116 11.08 -14.01 -68.21
N ASN A 117 10.02 -13.83 -69.01
CA ASN A 117 8.77 -14.57 -69.19
C ASN A 117 7.71 -14.47 -68.09
#